data_AF-A0A421D4R0-F1
#
_entry.id   AF-A0A421D4R0-F1
#
_cell.length_a   1.000
_cell.length_b   1.000
_cell.length_c   1.000
_cell.angle_alpha   90.00
_cell.angle_beta   90.00
_cell.angle_gamma   90.00
#
_symmetry.space_group_name_H-M   'P 1'
#
loop_
_entity.id
_entity.type
_entity.pdbx_description
1 polymer ?
#
loop_
_entity_poly.entity_id
_entity_poly.type
_entity_poly.pdbx_seq_one_letter_code
_entity_poly.pdbx_strand_id
1 'polypeptide(L)'
;VVYIPSQKSNDFQSFSAPLLNIHDSHVTAPFFGPNVWICLVQPVSGGGIPSSLPAVQLKVTFKEGGAFDFHNNFERLKERMQQAHELSQESGRGSGNVDLSTVHLEELPAYTGPQNDMTGVHSHNQGLSPDSYSRQDGAGTEPEPMDPPPGYEEVQQQSVANELEERLRRAS
;
A
#
# COMPACT_ATOMS: atom_id res chain seq x y z
N VAL A 1 -15.82 4.21 8.77
CA VAL A 1 -15.75 4.61 10.19
C VAL A 1 -17.09 4.30 10.86
N VAL A 2 -17.08 3.66 12.02
CA VAL A 2 -18.28 3.35 12.79
C VAL A 2 -18.15 4.00 14.16
N TYR A 3 -19.17 4.76 14.56
CA TYR A 3 -19.27 5.35 15.88
C TYR A 3 -20.22 4.52 16.76
N ILE A 4 -19.74 4.13 17.94
CA ILE A 4 -20.52 3.42 18.93
C ILE A 4 -20.43 4.19 20.26
N PRO A 5 -21.53 4.81 20.73
CA PRO A 5 -21.53 5.51 22.01
C PRO A 5 -21.47 4.50 23.16
N SER A 6 -20.71 4.84 24.21
CA SER A 6 -20.72 4.09 25.47
C SER A 6 -22.05 4.18 26.20
N GLN A 7 -22.75 5.32 26.05
CA GLN A 7 -24.09 5.55 26.55
C GLN A 7 -24.95 6.16 25.44
N LYS A 8 -25.96 5.43 24.97
CA LYS A 8 -26.88 5.90 23.94
C LYS A 8 -27.83 6.95 24.51
N SER A 9 -28.04 8.04 23.78
CA SER A 9 -29.11 9.01 24.03
C SER A 9 -29.93 9.24 22.76
N ASN A 10 -31.08 9.93 22.88
CA ASN A 10 -31.89 10.26 21.71
C ASN A 10 -31.13 11.13 20.70
N ASP A 11 -30.22 11.97 21.20
CA ASP A 11 -29.44 12.90 20.38
C ASP A 11 -28.09 12.32 19.93
N PHE A 12 -27.60 11.26 20.60
CA PHE A 12 -26.30 10.65 20.33
C PHE A 12 -26.43 9.14 20.15
N GLN A 13 -26.71 8.75 18.91
CA GLN A 13 -26.84 7.36 18.48
C GLN A 13 -25.61 6.88 17.69
N SER A 14 -25.54 5.57 17.49
CA SER A 14 -24.54 4.98 16.60
C SER A 14 -24.74 5.43 15.16
N PHE A 15 -23.64 5.62 14.45
CA PHE A 15 -23.66 5.85 13.00
C PHE A 15 -22.51 5.13 12.32
N SER A 16 -22.64 4.94 11.01
CA SER A 16 -21.63 4.37 10.13
C SER A 16 -21.46 5.28 8.91
N ALA A 17 -20.21 5.55 8.58
CA ALA A 17 -19.81 6.33 7.42
C ALA A 17 -18.83 5.49 6.58
N PRO A 18 -19.17 5.13 5.32
CA PRO A 18 -18.24 4.49 4.40
C PRO A 18 -16.99 5.35 4.20
N LEU A 19 -15.82 4.72 3.97
CA LEU A 19 -14.56 5.46 3.88
C LEU A 19 -14.53 6.44 2.70
N LEU A 20 -15.15 6.07 1.58
CA LEU A 20 -15.25 6.91 0.38
C LEU A 20 -16.19 8.11 0.55
N ASN A 21 -17.05 8.09 1.58
CA ASN A 21 -17.98 9.18 1.93
C ASN A 21 -17.40 10.14 2.97
N ILE A 22 -16.12 9.99 3.32
CA ILE A 22 -15.43 10.85 4.28
C ILE A 22 -14.41 11.70 3.53
N HIS A 23 -14.50 13.02 3.66
CA HIS A 23 -13.72 14.01 2.95
C HIS A 23 -12.99 14.95 3.91
N ASP A 24 -11.98 15.67 3.40
CA ASP A 24 -11.24 16.73 4.11
C ASP A 24 -10.76 16.35 5.52
N SER A 25 -10.29 15.10 5.62
CA SER A 25 -9.78 14.50 6.86
C SER A 25 -8.43 15.11 7.24
N HIS A 26 -8.29 15.58 8.48
CA HIS A 26 -7.04 16.13 8.99
C HIS A 26 -6.97 16.07 10.52
N VAL A 27 -5.75 16.16 11.07
CA VAL A 27 -5.51 16.26 12.52
C VAL A 27 -5.09 17.68 12.87
N THR A 28 -5.71 18.25 13.91
CA THR A 28 -5.26 19.49 14.54
C THR A 28 -4.63 19.17 15.89
N ALA A 29 -3.41 19.67 16.11
CA ALA A 29 -2.69 19.57 17.37
C ALA A 29 -2.61 20.97 18.04
N PRO A 30 -3.56 21.31 18.92
CA PRO A 30 -3.52 22.60 19.62
C PRO A 30 -2.32 22.67 20.58
N PHE A 31 -1.79 23.87 20.82
CA PHE A 31 -0.69 24.09 21.78
C PHE A 31 -0.98 23.54 23.18
N PHE A 32 -2.26 23.55 23.57
CA PHE A 32 -2.74 22.99 24.81
C PHE A 32 -4.01 22.19 24.54
N GLY A 33 -4.06 20.96 25.06
CA GLY A 33 -5.22 20.07 24.97
C GLY A 33 -5.01 18.87 24.04
N PRO A 34 -6.03 18.00 23.95
CA PRO A 34 -5.96 16.78 23.15
C PRO A 34 -5.97 17.07 21.64
N ASN A 35 -5.33 16.20 20.88
CA ASN A 35 -5.40 16.22 19.42
C ASN A 35 -6.81 15.90 18.95
N VAL A 36 -7.19 16.50 17.83
CA VAL A 36 -8.52 16.34 17.24
C VAL A 36 -8.37 15.93 15.80
N TRP A 37 -9.07 14.87 15.40
CA TRP A 37 -9.26 14.53 13.99
C TRP A 37 -10.60 15.10 13.52
N ILE A 38 -10.58 15.78 12.38
CA ILE A 38 -11.73 16.47 11.81
C ILE A 38 -11.92 15.97 10.39
N CYS A 39 -13.17 15.74 9.98
CA CYS A 39 -13.52 15.40 8.61
C CYS A 39 -14.95 15.83 8.26
N LEU A 40 -15.28 15.82 6.96
CA LEU A 40 -16.63 15.97 6.45
C LEU A 40 -17.20 14.59 6.07
N VAL A 41 -18.38 14.28 6.58
CA VAL A 41 -19.07 13.01 6.31
C VAL A 41 -20.28 13.28 5.43
N GLN A 42 -20.30 12.66 4.25
CA GLN A 42 -21.49 12.62 3.41
C GLN A 42 -22.43 11.50 3.90
N PRO A 43 -23.67 11.79 4.34
CA PRO A 43 -24.58 10.78 4.84
C PRO A 43 -24.94 9.73 3.78
N VAL A 44 -25.18 8.50 4.24
CA VAL A 44 -25.68 7.39 3.41
C VAL A 44 -26.94 6.79 4.02
N SER A 45 -27.82 6.27 3.16
CA SER A 45 -29.03 5.56 3.60
C SER A 45 -28.68 4.41 4.55
N GLY A 46 -29.36 4.35 5.70
CA GLY A 46 -29.07 3.34 6.74
C GLY A 46 -27.79 3.58 7.55
N GLY A 47 -27.06 4.66 7.30
CA GLY A 47 -25.82 5.01 8.02
C GLY A 47 -26.01 5.64 9.40
N GLY A 48 -27.25 5.88 9.84
CA GLY A 48 -27.53 6.50 11.15
C GLY A 48 -27.37 8.02 11.20
N ILE A 49 -26.91 8.66 10.13
CA ILE A 49 -26.97 10.12 9.94
C ILE A 49 -28.14 10.44 9.01
N PRO A 50 -29.01 11.43 9.32
CA PRO A 50 -30.10 11.83 8.43
C PRO A 50 -29.62 12.23 7.04
N SER A 51 -30.16 11.60 5.99
CA SER A 51 -29.79 11.86 4.59
C SER A 51 -30.31 13.20 4.06
N SER A 52 -31.11 13.93 4.83
CA SER A 52 -31.53 15.30 4.51
C SER A 52 -30.38 16.32 4.62
N LEU A 53 -29.28 15.95 5.28
CA LEU A 53 -28.10 16.80 5.43
C LEU A 53 -27.13 16.56 4.27
N PRO A 54 -26.56 17.60 3.64
CA PRO A 54 -25.63 17.44 2.52
C PRO A 54 -24.29 16.86 2.99
N ALA A 55 -23.78 17.34 4.12
CA ALA A 55 -22.58 16.85 4.77
C ALA A 55 -22.64 17.21 6.26
N VAL A 56 -21.95 16.43 7.09
CA VAL A 56 -21.82 16.67 8.53
C VAL A 56 -20.35 16.73 8.89
N GLN A 57 -19.93 17.79 9.59
CA GLN A 57 -18.58 17.85 10.13
C GLN A 57 -18.49 16.94 11.36
N LEU A 58 -17.58 15.97 11.31
CA LEU A 58 -17.25 15.13 12.44
C LEU A 58 -15.97 15.65 13.10
N LYS A 59 -16.01 15.82 14.42
CA LYS A 59 -14.88 16.22 15.25
C LYS A 59 -14.63 15.15 16.31
N VAL A 60 -13.52 14.43 16.19
CA VAL A 60 -13.13 13.34 17.11
C VAL A 60 -11.96 13.80 17.97
N THR A 61 -12.16 13.86 19.28
CA THR A 61 -11.12 14.26 20.23
C THR A 61 -10.46 13.04 20.87
N PHE A 62 -9.13 12.95 20.75
CA PHE A 62 -8.34 11.84 21.26
C PHE A 62 -7.76 12.20 22.62
N LYS A 63 -8.46 11.80 23.70
CA LYS A 63 -8.05 12.11 25.09
C LYS A 63 -6.77 11.38 25.52
N GLU A 64 -6.49 10.22 24.91
CA GLU A 64 -5.40 9.32 25.28
C GLU A 64 -4.29 9.26 24.20
N GLY A 65 -4.31 10.20 23.25
CA GLY A 65 -3.41 10.19 22.09
C GLY A 65 -3.91 9.29 20.95
N GLY A 66 -3.05 9.03 19.96
CA GLY A 66 -3.36 8.18 18.80
C GLY A 66 -4.07 8.86 17.62
N ALA A 67 -4.28 10.18 17.67
CA ALA A 67 -4.94 10.91 16.58
C ALA A 67 -4.20 10.83 15.24
N PHE A 68 -2.87 10.96 15.27
CA PHE A 68 -2.02 10.88 14.07
C PHE A 68 -1.98 9.45 13.52
N ASP A 69 -1.84 8.45 14.39
CA ASP A 69 -1.86 7.04 13.98
C ASP A 69 -3.21 6.68 13.36
N PHE A 70 -4.32 7.10 13.97
CA PHE A 70 -5.65 6.93 13.41
C PHE A 70 -5.77 7.57 12.03
N HIS A 71 -5.33 8.82 11.88
CA HIS A 71 -5.38 9.53 10.59
C HIS A 71 -4.55 8.83 9.52
N ASN A 72 -3.31 8.45 9.82
CA ASN A 72 -2.43 7.76 8.87
C ASN A 72 -3.02 6.41 8.42
N ASN A 73 -3.55 5.62 9.36
CA ASN A 73 -4.21 4.35 9.05
C ASN A 73 -5.49 4.57 8.24
N PHE A 74 -6.28 5.60 8.58
CA PHE A 74 -7.47 5.98 7.85
C PHE A 74 -7.16 6.35 6.39
N GLU A 75 -6.17 7.23 6.16
CA GLU A 75 -5.80 7.65 4.81
C GLU A 75 -5.26 6.46 3.99
N ARG A 76 -4.39 5.62 4.58
CA ARG A 76 -3.89 4.40 3.94
C ARG A 76 -5.02 3.47 3.51
N LEU A 77 -6.01 3.25 4.38
CA LEU A 77 -7.14 2.37 4.09
C LEU A 77 -8.08 2.97 3.04
N LYS A 78 -8.31 4.29 3.11
CA LYS A 78 -9.13 5.01 2.14
C LYS A 78 -8.51 4.98 0.75
N GLU A 79 -7.20 5.21 0.64
CA GLU A 79 -6.47 5.15 -0.62
C GLU A 79 -6.58 3.76 -1.26
N ARG A 80 -6.33 2.69 -0.49
CA ARG A 80 -6.48 1.31 -0.99
C ARG A 80 -7.90 0.99 -1.44
N MET A 81 -8.91 1.47 -0.70
CA MET A 81 -10.31 1.27 -1.09
C MET A 81 -10.66 2.00 -2.39
N GLN A 82 -10.09 3.20 -2.60
CA GLN A 82 -10.23 3.95 -3.83
C GLN A 82 -9.58 3.23 -5.01
N GLN A 83 -8.34 2.75 -4.84
CA GLN A 83 -7.62 1.95 -5.84
C GLN A 83 -8.41 0.67 -6.22
N ALA A 84 -8.91 -0.05 -5.23
CA ALA A 84 -9.73 -1.25 -5.44
C ALA A 84 -11.02 -0.95 -6.23
N HIS A 85 -11.66 0.18 -5.92
CA HIS A 85 -12.84 0.64 -6.64
C HIS A 85 -12.52 1.01 -8.09
N GLU A 86 -11.41 1.74 -8.33
CA GLU A 86 -10.96 2.12 -9.68
C GLU A 86 -10.61 0.90 -10.54
N LEU A 87 -9.85 -0.05 -10.00
CA LEU A 87 -9.53 -1.32 -10.68
C LEU A 87 -10.78 -2.13 -11.03
N SER A 88 -11.80 -2.12 -10.16
CA SER A 88 -13.07 -2.82 -10.42
C SER A 88 -13.89 -2.15 -11.53
N GLN A 89 -13.86 -0.82 -11.60
CA GLN A 89 -14.52 -0.06 -12.67
C GLN A 89 -13.81 -0.26 -14.02
N GLU A 90 -12.48 -0.33 -14.02
CA GLU A 90 -11.68 -0.54 -15.24
C GLU A 90 -11.74 -1.99 -15.75
N SER A 91 -11.76 -2.96 -14.82
CA SER A 91 -11.84 -4.39 -15.14
C SER A 91 -13.26 -4.86 -15.50
N GLY A 92 -14.27 -4.04 -15.20
CA GLY A 92 -15.68 -4.42 -15.23
C GLY A 92 -16.46 -3.85 -16.41
N ARG A 93 -16.33 -4.47 -17.60
CA ARG A 93 -17.43 -4.48 -18.58
C ARG A 93 -18.60 -5.29 -17.99
N GLY A 94 -19.38 -4.65 -17.13
CA GLY A 94 -20.71 -5.09 -16.68
C GLY A 94 -20.73 -6.11 -15.55
N SER A 95 -21.10 -5.65 -14.35
CA SER A 95 -22.01 -6.32 -13.39
C SER A 95 -21.61 -6.08 -11.93
N GLY A 96 -21.92 -4.88 -11.43
CA GLY A 96 -22.68 -4.62 -10.19
C GLY A 96 -22.45 -5.40 -8.89
N ASN A 97 -21.38 -6.16 -8.69
CA ASN A 97 -21.10 -6.79 -7.40
C ASN A 97 -19.61 -6.73 -7.08
N VAL A 98 -19.28 -5.97 -6.04
CA VAL A 98 -17.91 -5.73 -5.58
C VAL A 98 -17.49 -6.93 -4.73
N ASP A 99 -16.67 -7.83 -5.27
CA ASP A 99 -16.06 -8.91 -4.49
C ASP A 99 -14.79 -8.42 -3.80
N LEU A 100 -14.94 -7.78 -2.63
CA LEU A 100 -13.84 -7.31 -1.79
C LEU A 100 -12.95 -8.43 -1.24
N SER A 101 -13.29 -9.71 -1.42
CA SER A 101 -12.45 -10.84 -0.96
C SER A 101 -11.24 -11.10 -1.86
N THR A 102 -11.24 -10.57 -3.08
CA THR A 102 -10.13 -10.71 -4.04
C THR A 102 -9.07 -9.62 -3.92
N VAL A 103 -9.35 -8.57 -3.14
CA VAL A 103 -8.43 -7.47 -2.89
C VAL A 103 -7.69 -7.74 -1.59
N HIS A 104 -6.42 -8.12 -1.66
CA HIS A 104 -5.57 -8.23 -0.47
C HIS A 104 -5.37 -6.83 0.14
N LEU A 105 -6.12 -6.52 1.20
CA LEU A 105 -6.05 -5.25 1.92
C LEU A 105 -4.79 -5.11 2.81
N GLU A 106 -3.95 -6.14 2.86
CA GLU A 106 -2.76 -6.23 3.68
C GLU A 106 -1.53 -5.70 2.93
N GLU A 107 -0.55 -5.18 3.68
CA GLU A 107 0.74 -4.78 3.10
C GLU A 107 1.44 -6.03 2.57
N LEU A 108 1.84 -6.02 1.30
CA LEU A 108 2.68 -7.09 0.77
C LEU A 108 3.90 -7.24 1.69
N PRO A 109 4.24 -8.46 2.13
CA PRO A 109 5.43 -8.67 2.93
C PRO A 109 6.62 -7.98 2.23
N ALA A 110 7.37 -7.16 2.97
CA ALA A 110 8.62 -6.66 2.46
C ALA A 110 9.46 -7.88 2.04
N TYR A 111 9.95 -7.88 0.79
CA TYR A 111 10.71 -9.00 0.26
C TYR A 111 11.86 -9.31 1.21
N THR A 112 11.75 -10.43 1.91
CA THR A 112 12.84 -10.97 2.72
C THR A 112 13.68 -11.74 1.72
N GLY A 113 14.76 -11.12 1.25
CA GLY A 113 15.75 -11.81 0.42
C GLY A 113 16.22 -13.09 1.13
N PRO A 114 16.65 -14.12 0.39
CA PRO A 114 16.97 -15.43 0.95
C PRO A 114 17.90 -15.30 2.15
N GLN A 115 17.32 -15.53 3.33
CA GLN A 115 18.03 -15.61 4.58
C GLN A 115 18.78 -16.93 4.53
N ASN A 116 20.09 -16.85 4.34
CA ASN A 116 20.97 -18.01 4.25
C ASN A 116 21.07 -18.67 5.63
N ASP A 117 20.06 -19.44 6.02
CA ASP A 117 20.01 -20.20 7.26
C ASP A 117 20.72 -21.53 7.04
N MET A 118 22.04 -21.52 7.26
CA MET A 118 22.77 -22.76 7.48
C MET A 118 22.50 -23.24 8.90
N THR A 119 21.71 -24.30 8.97
CA THR A 119 21.66 -25.25 10.07
C THR A 119 23.03 -25.50 10.69
N GLY A 120 23.15 -25.36 12.00
CA GLY A 120 24.38 -25.70 12.71
C GLY A 120 24.27 -25.66 14.22
N VAL A 121 23.42 -26.51 14.78
CA VAL A 121 23.39 -26.79 16.22
C VAL A 121 24.65 -27.61 16.61
N HIS A 122 25.43 -27.05 17.55
CA HIS A 122 26.39 -27.64 18.51
C HIS A 122 27.88 -27.95 18.13
N SER A 123 28.76 -27.18 18.80
CA SER A 123 29.97 -27.57 19.59
C SER A 123 31.15 -28.32 18.92
N HIS A 124 32.33 -27.68 18.81
CA HIS A 124 33.59 -28.03 19.53
C HIS A 124 34.80 -27.14 19.09
N ASN A 125 35.58 -26.70 20.10
CA ASN A 125 36.99 -26.30 20.16
C ASN A 125 37.90 -26.07 18.91
N GLN A 126 38.71 -24.99 19.07
CA GLN A 126 40.14 -24.82 18.72
C GLN A 126 40.58 -24.49 17.28
N GLY A 127 41.36 -23.39 17.16
CA GLY A 127 42.68 -23.42 16.48
C GLY A 127 42.88 -22.59 15.19
N LEU A 128 43.47 -21.41 15.34
CA LEU A 128 44.56 -20.76 14.55
C LEU A 128 44.79 -21.10 13.05
N SER A 129 44.60 -20.06 12.21
CA SER A 129 45.51 -19.53 11.15
C SER A 129 45.84 -20.37 9.88
N PRO A 130 46.49 -19.81 8.82
CA PRO A 130 45.92 -19.71 7.46
C PRO A 130 46.79 -20.39 6.36
N ASP A 131 46.34 -20.22 5.11
CA ASP A 131 47.02 -20.49 3.83
C ASP A 131 47.18 -21.95 3.36
N SER A 132 46.72 -22.21 2.13
CA SER A 132 47.50 -22.84 1.02
C SER A 132 46.65 -23.65 0.03
N TYR A 133 46.42 -23.04 -1.14
CA TYR A 133 46.34 -23.60 -2.51
C TYR A 133 45.50 -24.86 -2.84
N SER A 134 44.53 -24.59 -3.73
CA SER A 134 44.25 -25.30 -5.00
C SER A 134 43.27 -26.49 -5.02
N ARG A 135 42.38 -26.37 -6.02
CA ARG A 135 41.56 -27.38 -6.71
C ARG A 135 40.22 -27.83 -6.09
N GLN A 136 39.16 -27.23 -6.62
CA GLN A 136 38.23 -27.85 -7.60
C GLN A 136 36.75 -27.86 -7.16
N ASP A 137 35.95 -27.21 -8.01
CA ASP A 137 34.51 -27.37 -8.28
C ASP A 137 33.49 -27.31 -7.14
N GLY A 138 32.65 -26.27 -7.16
CA GLY A 138 31.45 -26.16 -6.35
C GLY A 138 30.75 -24.82 -6.55
N ALA A 139 29.94 -24.73 -7.60
CA ALA A 139 29.20 -23.57 -8.08
C ALA A 139 28.37 -22.84 -6.99
N GLY A 140 28.18 -21.52 -7.18
CA GLY A 140 27.09 -20.78 -6.53
C GLY A 140 27.35 -19.33 -6.10
N THR A 141 28.27 -18.60 -6.74
CA THR A 141 28.19 -17.13 -6.73
C THR A 141 27.16 -16.76 -7.80
N GLU A 142 25.96 -16.32 -7.42
CA GLU A 142 25.11 -15.59 -8.37
C GLU A 142 25.14 -14.09 -8.05
N PRO A 143 25.86 -13.30 -8.88
CA PRO A 143 26.03 -11.86 -8.73
C PRO A 143 24.76 -11.10 -9.13
N GLU A 144 24.68 -9.83 -8.74
CA GLU A 144 23.72 -8.87 -9.29
C GLU A 144 23.61 -9.05 -10.82
N PRO A 145 22.39 -9.18 -11.38
CA PRO A 145 22.21 -9.19 -12.82
C PRO A 145 22.47 -7.76 -13.34
N MET A 146 23.75 -7.46 -13.58
CA MET A 146 24.20 -6.26 -14.29
C MET A 146 24.09 -6.41 -15.81
N ASP A 147 23.61 -7.55 -16.30
CA ASP A 147 23.36 -7.75 -17.71
C ASP A 147 21.86 -7.62 -18.02
N PRO A 148 21.49 -6.82 -19.05
CA PRO A 148 20.11 -6.77 -19.49
C PRO A 148 19.64 -8.16 -19.94
N PRO A 149 18.32 -8.43 -19.91
CA PRO A 149 17.77 -9.73 -20.26
C PRO A 149 18.33 -10.23 -21.61
N PRO A 150 18.70 -11.51 -21.71
CA PRO A 150 19.28 -12.05 -22.94
C PRO A 150 18.37 -11.77 -24.14
N GLY A 151 18.91 -11.09 -25.16
CA GLY A 151 18.18 -10.65 -26.36
C GLY A 151 17.79 -9.17 -26.38
N TYR A 152 17.92 -8.43 -25.27
CA TYR A 152 17.57 -7.00 -25.22
C TYR A 152 18.42 -6.14 -26.17
N GLU A 153 19.70 -6.47 -26.29
CA GLU A 153 20.63 -5.75 -27.18
C GLU A 153 20.26 -5.93 -28.66
N GLU A 154 19.78 -7.10 -29.07
CA GLU A 154 19.38 -7.39 -30.45
C GLU A 154 18.13 -6.59 -30.86
N VAL A 155 17.15 -6.49 -29.94
CA VAL A 155 15.93 -5.68 -30.15
C VAL A 155 16.27 -4.19 -30.19
N GLN A 156 17.21 -3.74 -29.37
CA GLN A 156 17.68 -2.36 -29.35
C GLN A 156 18.38 -2.00 -30.66
N GLN A 157 19.25 -2.87 -31.16
CA GLN A 157 19.96 -2.67 -32.43
C GLN A 157 19.00 -2.62 -33.63
N GLN A 158 18.00 -3.51 -33.69
CA GLN A 158 16.97 -3.47 -34.73
C GLN A 158 16.13 -2.18 -34.69
N SER A 159 15.81 -1.69 -33.49
CA SER A 159 15.03 -0.45 -33.33
C SER A 159 15.79 0.76 -33.87
N VAL A 160 17.09 0.86 -33.56
CA VAL A 160 17.95 1.95 -34.04
C VAL A 160 18.16 1.88 -35.56
N ALA A 161 18.33 0.66 -36.10
CA ALA A 161 18.50 0.46 -37.54
C ALA A 161 17.24 0.89 -38.33
N ASN A 162 16.05 0.49 -37.86
CA ASN A 162 14.79 0.88 -38.48
C ASN A 162 14.56 2.40 -38.45
N GLU A 163 14.88 3.07 -37.34
CA GLU A 163 14.71 4.54 -37.23
C GLU A 163 15.63 5.29 -38.22
N LEU A 164 16.86 4.81 -38.41
CA LEU A 164 17.81 5.40 -39.36
C LEU A 164 17.35 5.22 -40.82
N GLU A 165 16.86 4.04 -41.17
CA GLU A 165 16.34 3.74 -42.51
C GLU A 165 15.10 4.60 -42.83
N GLU A 166 14.16 4.74 -41.88
CA GLU A 166 13.02 5.63 -42.04
C GLU A 166 13.43 7.09 -42.25
N ARG A 167 14.46 7.56 -41.52
CA ARG A 167 15.01 8.92 -41.69
C ARG A 167 15.62 9.13 -43.07
N LEU A 168 16.38 8.16 -43.59
CA LEU A 168 16.97 8.24 -44.93
C LEU A 168 15.90 8.24 -46.02
N ARG A 169 14.84 7.43 -45.86
CA ARG A 169 13.71 7.40 -46.79
C ARG A 169 12.90 8.69 -46.78
N ARG A 170 12.83 9.39 -45.64
CA ARG A 170 12.15 10.69 -45.52
C ARG A 170 12.98 11.86 -46.07
N ALA A 171 14.30 11.68 -46.17
CA ALA A 171 15.23 12.70 -46.65
C ALA A 171 15.57 12.58 -48.14
N SER A 172 14.99 11.60 -48.86
CA SER A 172 15.13 11.41 -50.31
C SER A 172 13.89 11.86 -51.08
#